data_AF-A0A8T4CMF7-F1
#
_entry.id   AF-A0A8T4CMF7-F1
#
_cell.length_a   1.000
_cell.length_b   1.000
_cell.length_c   1.000
_cell.angle_alpha   90.00
_cell.angle_beta   90.00
_cell.angle_gamma   90.00
#
_symmetry.space_group_name_H-M   'P 1'
#
loop_
_entity.id
_entity.type
_entity.pdbx_description
1 polymer ?
#
loop_
_entity_poly.entity_id
_entity_poly.type
_entity_poly.pdbx_seq_one_letter_code
_entity_poly.pdbx_strand_id
1 'polypeptide(L)'
;MYRRNVLILLSLIAIAVVIGSMMYSVYAADNEVGTNGVAGWLNGRMMGTCGRMNGLRHGGGPYGSIEVSEEYEENVINIAKNDPDVQELLNNGYNITAVRPIITTKVDAQSNVVTKTTNAIVILQKDTTSRASVWVDLEGGKVTKIVILTRTVIEKS
;
A
#
# COMPACT_ATOMS: atom_id res chain seq x y z
N MET A 1 -16.82 -56.94 3.78
CA MET A 1 -16.08 -56.40 2.62
C MET A 1 -16.32 -54.90 2.33
N TYR A 2 -17.12 -54.17 3.11
CA TYR A 2 -17.46 -52.76 2.81
C TYR A 2 -16.57 -51.70 3.50
N ARG A 3 -15.96 -52.02 4.65
CA ARG A 3 -15.18 -51.04 5.44
C ARG A 3 -13.80 -50.71 4.86
N ARG A 4 -13.17 -51.63 4.12
CA ARG A 4 -11.87 -51.39 3.47
C ARG A 4 -11.98 -50.42 2.28
N ASN A 5 -13.07 -50.48 1.54
CA ASN A 5 -13.26 -49.62 0.36
C ASN A 5 -13.56 -48.16 0.74
N VAL A 6 -14.26 -47.93 1.86
CA VAL A 6 -14.55 -46.58 2.38
C VAL A 6 -13.28 -45.88 2.89
N LEU A 7 -12.36 -46.62 3.51
CA LEU A 7 -11.09 -46.07 4.00
C LEU A 7 -10.13 -45.70 2.86
N ILE A 8 -10.12 -46.48 1.77
CA ILE A 8 -9.33 -46.19 0.57
C ILE A 8 -9.87 -44.94 -0.16
N LEU A 9 -11.20 -44.75 -0.19
CA LEU A 9 -11.80 -43.56 -0.82
C LEU A 9 -11.48 -42.27 -0.03
N LEU A 10 -11.51 -42.32 1.30
CA LEU A 10 -11.21 -41.17 2.15
C LEU A 10 -9.72 -40.77 2.11
N SER A 11 -8.79 -41.72 1.96
CA SER A 11 -7.36 -41.39 1.84
C SER A 11 -7.02 -40.71 0.51
N LEU A 12 -7.74 -41.00 -0.57
CA LEU A 12 -7.55 -40.34 -1.87
C LEU A 12 -8.01 -38.87 -1.86
N ILE A 13 -9.07 -38.54 -1.13
CA ILE A 13 -9.57 -37.16 -1.00
C ILE A 13 -8.59 -36.30 -0.18
N ALA A 14 -7.94 -36.87 0.84
CA ALA A 14 -6.97 -36.15 1.66
C ALA A 14 -5.67 -35.77 0.90
N ILE A 15 -5.29 -36.52 -0.13
CA ILE A 15 -4.09 -36.25 -0.95
C ILE A 15 -4.37 -35.15 -1.99
N ALA A 16 -5.60 -35.01 -2.48
CA ALA A 16 -5.97 -33.98 -3.46
C ALA A 16 -5.98 -32.55 -2.88
N VAL A 17 -6.16 -32.39 -1.57
CA VAL A 17 -6.21 -31.07 -0.92
C VAL A 17 -4.82 -30.45 -0.73
N VAL A 18 -3.74 -31.24 -0.78
CA VAL A 18 -2.36 -30.75 -0.54
C VAL A 18 -1.66 -30.27 -1.82
N ILE A 19 -2.23 -30.54 -3.01
CA ILE A 19 -1.61 -30.17 -4.30
C ILE A 19 -2.18 -28.83 -4.84
N GLY A 20 -3.30 -28.35 -4.29
CA GLY A 20 -3.96 -27.11 -4.76
C GLY A 20 -3.29 -25.80 -4.33
N SER A 21 -2.31 -25.81 -3.43
CA SER A 21 -1.76 -24.58 -2.82
C SER A 21 -0.41 -24.12 -3.38
N MET A 22 0.04 -24.64 -4.52
CA MET A 22 1.31 -24.21 -5.15
C MET A 22 1.16 -23.96 -6.66
N MET A 23 0.31 -23.04 -7.07
CA MET A 23 0.54 -22.33 -8.34
C MET A 23 0.99 -20.90 -8.05
N TYR A 24 2.29 -20.72 -8.22
CA TYR A 24 3.00 -19.46 -8.17
C TYR A 24 2.51 -18.50 -9.25
N SER A 25 2.40 -17.25 -8.82
CA SER A 25 2.44 -16.02 -9.60
C SER A 25 3.56 -16.02 -10.64
N VAL A 26 3.19 -15.90 -11.92
CA VAL A 26 4.00 -15.28 -12.97
C VAL A 26 3.04 -14.55 -13.89
N TYR A 27 2.97 -13.22 -13.79
CA TYR A 27 2.54 -12.38 -14.90
C TYR A 27 3.76 -11.56 -15.30
N ALA A 28 4.32 -11.91 -16.46
CA ALA A 28 5.22 -11.04 -17.20
C ALA A 28 4.44 -10.43 -18.35
N ALA A 29 4.70 -9.14 -18.56
CA ALA A 29 4.00 -8.21 -19.45
C ALA A 29 4.02 -8.60 -20.93
N ASP A 30 2.99 -8.15 -21.67
CA ASP A 30 3.19 -7.16 -22.73
C ASP A 30 1.88 -6.56 -23.27
N ASN A 31 1.75 -5.26 -23.02
CA ASN A 31 1.30 -4.15 -23.86
C ASN A 31 0.14 -4.25 -24.88
N GLU A 32 -0.64 -3.16 -24.79
CA GLU A 32 -1.50 -2.49 -25.79
C GLU A 32 -2.88 -3.07 -26.09
N VAL A 33 -3.93 -2.30 -25.73
CA VAL A 33 -4.68 -1.45 -26.67
C VAL A 33 -5.85 -0.79 -25.92
N GLY A 34 -5.91 0.54 -26.00
CA GLY A 34 -7.18 1.19 -26.34
C GLY A 34 -8.14 1.61 -25.23
N THR A 35 -8.03 2.91 -24.90
CA THR A 35 -9.14 3.88 -24.92
C THR A 35 -10.07 4.04 -23.71
N ASN A 36 -9.92 5.23 -23.11
CA ASN A 36 -10.94 6.21 -22.71
C ASN A 36 -11.57 6.08 -21.31
N GLY A 37 -11.14 6.97 -20.40
CA GLY A 37 -12.12 7.51 -19.44
C GLY A 37 -11.67 8.13 -18.13
N VAL A 38 -10.40 8.23 -17.72
CA VAL A 38 -10.02 9.00 -16.49
C VAL A 38 -8.63 9.67 -16.59
N ALA A 39 -7.99 9.64 -17.76
CA ALA A 39 -6.59 10.03 -18.00
C ALA A 39 -6.30 11.56 -18.08
N GLY A 40 -7.07 12.39 -17.38
CA GLY A 40 -6.96 13.86 -17.47
C GLY A 40 -6.16 14.54 -16.35
N TRP A 41 -6.04 13.93 -15.16
CA TRP A 41 -5.44 14.58 -13.98
C TRP A 41 -4.07 14.01 -13.57
N LEU A 42 -3.74 12.80 -14.00
CA LEU A 42 -2.45 12.16 -13.68
C LEU A 42 -1.30 12.55 -14.65
N ASN A 43 -1.62 13.14 -15.81
CA ASN A 43 -0.63 13.38 -16.88
C ASN A 43 0.00 14.80 -16.91
N GLY A 44 -0.18 15.61 -15.86
CA GLY A 44 0.22 17.03 -15.87
C GLY A 44 1.48 17.42 -15.10
N ARG A 45 2.17 16.51 -14.38
CA ARG A 45 3.31 16.89 -13.51
C ARG A 45 4.54 15.97 -13.59
N MET A 46 4.73 15.29 -14.71
CA MET A 46 6.01 14.64 -15.03
C MET A 46 6.65 15.27 -16.27
N MET A 47 7.29 16.43 -16.08
CA MET A 47 8.42 16.87 -16.90
C MET A 47 9.29 17.77 -16.03
N GLY A 48 10.49 17.28 -15.72
CA GLY A 48 11.43 17.99 -14.86
C GLY A 48 12.01 19.23 -15.52
N THR A 49 12.22 20.29 -14.74
CA THR A 49 13.40 21.15 -14.86
C THR A 49 13.56 21.99 -13.59
N CYS A 50 14.76 21.90 -13.01
CA CYS A 50 15.43 22.93 -12.20
C CYS A 50 14.62 23.75 -11.18
N GLY A 51 14.49 23.19 -9.98
CA GLY A 51 14.37 23.96 -8.74
C GLY A 51 15.57 23.66 -7.83
N ARG A 52 16.77 24.04 -8.25
CA ARG A 52 17.93 24.19 -7.35
C ARG A 52 17.54 25.21 -6.27
N MET A 53 17.09 24.75 -5.12
CA MET A 53 17.07 25.56 -3.90
C MET A 53 17.78 24.81 -2.78
N ASN A 54 19.05 25.16 -2.66
CA ASN A 54 19.91 25.10 -1.48
C ASN A 54 19.19 24.73 -0.18
N GLY A 55 19.53 23.56 0.37
CA GLY A 55 19.13 23.19 1.70
C GLY A 55 19.28 21.70 1.94
N LEU A 56 20.51 21.28 2.21
CA LEU A 56 20.87 19.97 2.76
C LEU A 56 19.81 19.46 3.75
N ARG A 57 18.92 18.58 3.29
CA ARG A 57 18.21 17.64 4.14
C ARG A 57 18.44 16.24 3.59
N HIS A 58 19.52 15.67 4.10
CA HIS A 58 19.80 14.23 4.09
C HIS A 58 18.67 13.50 4.84
N GLY A 59 17.52 13.34 4.18
CA GLY A 59 16.36 12.59 4.67
C GLY A 59 16.10 11.30 3.87
N GLY A 60 16.95 11.00 2.88
CA GLY A 60 16.97 9.69 2.23
C GLY A 60 17.83 8.77 3.07
N GLY A 61 17.21 7.84 3.79
CA GLY A 61 17.94 6.68 4.30
C GLY A 61 18.63 5.94 3.14
N PRO A 62 19.49 4.95 3.42
CA PRO A 62 20.27 4.21 2.42
C PRO A 62 19.43 3.35 1.45
N TYR A 63 18.12 3.50 1.46
CA TYR A 63 17.17 2.76 0.65
C TYR A 63 16.46 3.75 -0.26
N GLY A 64 16.59 3.56 -1.58
CA GLY A 64 16.00 4.42 -2.60
C GLY A 64 14.47 4.55 -2.48
N SER A 65 13.88 5.36 -3.35
CA SER A 65 12.43 5.44 -3.48
C SER A 65 11.86 4.04 -3.75
N ILE A 66 10.97 3.57 -2.87
CA ILE A 66 10.20 2.34 -3.11
C ILE A 66 9.14 2.70 -4.15
N GLU A 67 9.28 2.15 -5.35
CA GLU A 67 8.24 2.22 -6.37
C GLU A 67 7.14 1.21 -6.01
N VAL A 68 5.89 1.68 -6.05
CA VAL A 68 4.70 0.88 -5.78
C VAL A 68 3.85 0.82 -7.04
N SER A 69 3.19 -0.31 -7.26
CA SER A 69 2.23 -0.42 -8.37
C SER A 69 0.99 0.43 -8.11
N GLU A 70 0.33 0.88 -9.18
CA GLU A 70 -0.93 1.62 -9.11
C GLU A 70 -2.01 0.82 -8.35
N GLU A 71 -2.12 -0.48 -8.64
CA GLU A 71 -3.04 -1.40 -7.96
C GLU A 71 -2.84 -1.41 -6.43
N TYR A 72 -1.58 -1.34 -5.98
CA TYR A 72 -1.26 -1.28 -4.57
C TYR A 72 -1.71 0.06 -3.96
N GLU A 73 -1.42 1.18 -4.62
CA GLU A 73 -1.84 2.50 -4.15
C GLU A 73 -3.36 2.60 -4.06
N GLU A 74 -4.07 2.16 -5.09
CA GLU A 74 -5.53 2.15 -5.13
C GLU A 74 -6.12 1.31 -4.02
N ASN A 75 -5.60 0.10 -3.80
CA ASN A 75 -6.06 -0.76 -2.72
C ASN A 75 -5.90 -0.09 -1.34
N VAL A 76 -4.74 0.50 -1.07
CA VAL A 76 -4.48 1.22 0.20
C VAL A 76 -5.43 2.41 0.34
N ILE A 77 -5.60 3.19 -0.73
CA ILE A 77 -6.48 4.37 -0.74
C ILE A 77 -7.93 3.95 -0.53
N ASN A 78 -8.39 2.86 -1.12
CA ASN A 78 -9.74 2.35 -0.96
C ASN A 78 -10.00 1.92 0.49
N ILE A 79 -9.06 1.20 1.10
CA ILE A 79 -9.16 0.85 2.53
C ILE A 79 -9.25 2.13 3.39
N ALA A 80 -8.40 3.12 3.13
CA ALA A 80 -8.43 4.38 3.87
C ALA A 80 -9.73 5.17 3.66
N LYS A 81 -10.25 5.26 2.43
CA LYS A 81 -11.50 5.98 2.12
C LYS A 81 -12.75 5.32 2.69
N ASN A 82 -12.70 4.03 2.99
CA ASN A 82 -13.82 3.32 3.61
C ASN A 82 -13.92 3.60 5.12
N ASP A 83 -12.88 4.18 5.73
CA ASP A 83 -12.87 4.54 7.14
C ASP A 83 -13.63 5.87 7.39
N PRO A 84 -14.59 5.91 8.33
CA PRO A 84 -15.42 7.09 8.55
C PRO A 84 -14.62 8.31 9.04
N ASP A 85 -13.59 8.11 9.85
CA ASP A 85 -12.76 9.20 10.37
C ASP A 85 -11.92 9.82 9.24
N VAL A 86 -11.43 8.98 8.31
CA VAL A 86 -10.73 9.44 7.12
C VAL A 86 -11.68 10.19 6.18
N GLN A 87 -12.92 9.73 5.99
CA GLN A 87 -13.91 10.45 5.20
C GLN A 87 -14.19 11.83 5.79
N GLU A 88 -14.29 11.95 7.11
CA GLU A 88 -14.43 13.25 7.77
C GLU A 88 -13.24 14.18 7.46
N LEU A 89 -12.01 13.67 7.50
CA LEU A 89 -10.83 14.45 7.12
C LEU A 89 -10.90 14.92 5.67
N LEU A 90 -11.28 14.04 4.73
CA LEU A 90 -11.41 14.39 3.32
C LEU A 90 -12.48 15.48 3.11
N ASN A 91 -13.63 15.34 3.77
CA ASN A 91 -14.71 16.34 3.75
C ASN A 91 -14.27 17.68 4.35
N ASN A 92 -13.36 17.66 5.33
CA ASN A 92 -12.75 18.85 5.92
C ASN A 92 -11.65 19.49 5.05
N GLY A 93 -11.45 19.02 3.82
CA GLY A 93 -10.55 19.58 2.82
C GLY A 93 -9.14 19.00 2.82
N TYR A 94 -8.90 17.89 3.52
CA TYR A 94 -7.65 17.15 3.37
C TYR A 94 -7.63 16.41 2.02
N ASN A 95 -6.48 16.39 1.36
CA ASN A 95 -6.24 15.63 0.13
C ASN A 95 -5.17 14.56 0.37
N ILE A 96 -5.31 13.40 -0.25
CA ILE A 96 -4.29 12.36 -0.23
C ILE A 96 -3.11 12.83 -1.10
N THR A 97 -1.91 12.91 -0.53
CA THR A 97 -0.71 13.40 -1.24
C THR A 97 0.35 12.34 -1.45
N ALA A 98 0.33 11.25 -0.69
CA ALA A 98 1.25 10.14 -0.87
C ALA A 98 0.73 8.87 -0.19
N VAL A 99 1.12 7.73 -0.74
CA VAL A 99 1.02 6.41 -0.10
C VAL A 99 2.45 5.93 0.16
N ARG A 100 2.73 5.48 1.38
CA ARG A 100 4.05 4.96 1.77
C ARG A 100 3.93 3.53 2.28
N PRO A 101 4.46 2.53 1.57
CA PRO A 101 4.50 1.16 2.09
C PRO A 101 5.44 1.09 3.30
N ILE A 102 5.08 0.25 4.27
CA ILE A 102 5.97 -0.14 5.38
C ILE A 102 6.49 -1.54 5.09
N ILE A 103 7.71 -1.60 4.58
CA ILE A 103 8.39 -2.86 4.32
C ILE A 103 8.89 -3.42 5.65
N THR A 104 8.50 -4.65 5.95
CA THR A 104 9.00 -5.41 7.09
C THR A 104 9.76 -6.63 6.59
N THR A 105 11.01 -6.75 7.00
CA THR A 105 11.84 -7.93 6.77
C THR A 105 11.99 -8.70 8.08
N LYS A 106 11.70 -10.00 8.07
CA LYS A 106 11.82 -10.89 9.23
C LYS A 106 12.68 -12.09 8.87
N VAL A 107 13.48 -12.55 9.83
CA VAL A 107 14.17 -13.83 9.79
C VAL A 107 13.30 -14.83 10.55
N ASP A 108 12.91 -15.93 9.91
CA ASP A 108 12.15 -16.99 10.57
C ASP A 108 13.05 -17.95 11.36
N ALA A 109 12.45 -18.92 12.05
CA ALA A 109 13.19 -19.91 12.85
C ALA A 109 14.07 -20.84 12.00
N GLN A 110 13.84 -20.90 10.69
CA GLN A 110 14.56 -21.69 9.71
C GLN A 110 15.66 -20.87 9.02
N SER A 111 15.93 -19.65 9.49
CA SER A 111 16.90 -18.72 8.91
C SER A 111 16.55 -18.21 7.50
N ASN A 112 15.28 -18.27 7.08
CA ASN A 112 14.84 -17.63 5.85
C ASN A 112 14.57 -16.13 6.08
N VAL A 113 14.90 -15.32 5.08
CA VAL A 113 14.60 -13.88 5.07
C VAL A 113 13.32 -13.66 4.28
N VAL A 114 12.28 -13.19 4.95
CA VAL A 114 10.99 -12.87 4.33
C VAL A 114 10.78 -11.36 4.40
N THR A 115 10.59 -10.74 3.23
CA THR A 115 10.25 -9.32 3.11
C THR A 115 8.82 -9.20 2.64
N LYS A 116 7.99 -8.46 3.40
CA LYS A 116 6.58 -8.23 3.09
C LYS A 116 6.19 -6.79 3.41
N THR A 117 5.16 -6.33 2.72
CA THR A 117 4.50 -5.05 3.00
C THR A 117 3.12 -5.36 3.57
N THR A 118 3.00 -5.33 4.89
CA THR A 118 1.73 -5.63 5.59
C THR A 118 1.00 -4.36 6.02
N ASN A 119 1.69 -3.23 6.04
CA ASN A 119 1.15 -1.95 6.47
C ASN A 119 1.54 -0.86 5.47
N ALA A 120 0.74 0.20 5.44
CA ALA A 120 1.00 1.40 4.67
C ALA A 120 0.64 2.65 5.48
N ILE A 121 1.22 3.78 5.09
CA ILE A 121 0.85 5.09 5.62
C ILE A 121 0.31 5.92 4.46
N VAL A 122 -0.96 6.30 4.55
CA VAL A 122 -1.56 7.30 3.68
C VAL A 122 -1.32 8.67 4.30
N ILE A 123 -0.74 9.57 3.52
CA ILE A 123 -0.47 10.94 3.94
C ILE A 123 -1.56 11.83 3.36
N LEU A 124 -2.24 12.54 4.25
CA LEU A 124 -3.21 13.55 3.87
C LEU A 124 -2.70 14.95 4.23
N GLN A 125 -3.04 15.92 3.41
CA GLN A 125 -2.63 17.31 3.57
C GLN A 125 -3.76 18.24 3.15
N LYS A 126 -4.09 19.22 4.00
CA LYS A 126 -5.08 20.26 3.71
C LYS A 126 -4.42 21.53 3.17
N ASP A 127 -3.33 21.94 3.79
CA ASP A 127 -2.57 23.15 3.47
C ASP A 127 -1.08 22.97 3.83
N THR A 128 -0.31 24.06 4.00
CA THR A 128 1.11 24.01 4.39
C THR A 128 1.33 23.73 5.88
N THR A 129 0.27 23.74 6.69
CA THR A 129 0.30 23.71 8.16
C THR A 129 -0.33 22.46 8.76
N SER A 130 -1.24 21.80 8.02
CA SER A 130 -2.04 20.68 8.51
C SER A 130 -1.80 19.42 7.71
N ARG A 131 -1.33 18.38 8.38
CA ARG A 131 -1.03 17.06 7.81
C ARG A 131 -1.60 15.96 8.68
N ALA A 132 -2.19 14.94 8.07
CA ALA A 132 -2.57 13.71 8.75
C ALA A 132 -1.79 12.51 8.19
N SER A 133 -1.46 11.58 9.06
CA SER A 133 -0.87 10.28 8.71
C SER A 133 -1.85 9.19 9.13
N VAL A 134 -2.35 8.42 8.16
CA VAL A 134 -3.31 7.34 8.36
C VAL A 134 -2.58 6.03 8.15
N TRP A 135 -2.52 5.22 9.20
CA TRP A 135 -1.90 3.90 9.18
C TRP A 135 -2.94 2.87 8.75
N VAL A 136 -2.62 2.16 7.68
CA VAL A 136 -3.48 1.15 7.07
C VAL A 136 -2.84 -0.21 7.27
N ASP A 137 -3.60 -1.14 7.84
CA ASP A 137 -3.29 -2.56 7.88
C ASP A 137 -3.89 -3.23 6.65
N LEU A 138 -3.03 -3.73 5.77
CA LEU A 138 -3.43 -4.34 4.50
C LEU A 138 -3.94 -5.76 4.69
N GLU A 139 -3.45 -6.48 5.70
CA GLU A 139 -3.90 -7.83 6.01
C GLU A 139 -5.27 -7.79 6.68
N GLY A 140 -5.46 -6.84 7.60
CA GLY A 140 -6.73 -6.61 8.28
C GLY A 140 -7.75 -5.79 7.47
N GLY A 141 -7.34 -5.19 6.35
CA GLY A 141 -8.21 -4.38 5.48
C GLY A 141 -8.83 -3.16 6.17
N LYS A 142 -8.10 -2.52 7.09
CA LYS A 142 -8.64 -1.42 7.92
C LYS A 142 -7.61 -0.38 8.31
N VAL A 143 -8.09 0.79 8.71
CA VAL A 143 -7.27 1.82 9.36
C VAL A 143 -7.03 1.42 10.81
N THR A 144 -5.78 1.53 11.26
CA THR A 144 -5.39 1.17 12.64
C THR A 144 -5.02 2.37 13.50
N LYS A 145 -4.65 3.49 12.87
CA LYS A 145 -4.23 4.70 13.58
C LYS A 145 -4.31 5.92 12.68
N ILE A 146 -4.81 7.03 13.21
CA ILE A 146 -4.75 8.34 12.56
C ILE A 146 -3.96 9.28 13.46
N VAL A 147 -3.00 10.00 12.88
CA VAL A 147 -2.20 11.02 13.58
C VAL A 147 -2.31 12.33 12.83
N ILE A 148 -2.84 13.36 13.47
CA ILE A 148 -2.97 14.70 12.91
C ILE A 148 -1.87 15.59 13.50
N LEU A 149 -1.16 16.29 12.63
CA LEU A 149 -0.16 17.28 12.96
C LEU A 149 -0.65 18.65 12.50
N THR A 150 -0.84 19.54 13.47
CA THR A 150 -1.20 20.94 13.24
C THR A 150 0.01 21.82 13.57
N ARG A 151 0.40 22.66 12.62
CA ARG A 151 1.50 23.62 12.79
C ARG A 151 0.93 25.03 12.97
N THR A 152 1.16 25.63 14.13
CA THR A 152 0.93 27.07 14.32
C THR A 152 2.12 27.85 13.77
N VAL A 153 1.85 28.85 12.93
CA VAL A 153 2.86 29.77 12.39
C VAL A 153 2.61 31.16 12.98
N ILE A 154 3.61 31.74 13.63
CA ILE A 154 3.59 33.12 14.12
C ILE A 154 4.62 33.90 13.33
N GLU A 155 4.17 34.71 12.38
CA GLU A 155 5.03 35.61 11.62
C GLU A 155 5.49 36.77 12.51
N LYS A 156 6.76 37.16 12.36
CA LYS A 156 7.36 38.28 13.07
C LYS A 156 7.87 39.28 12.05
N SER A 157 7.53 40.55 12.26
CA SER A 157 7.97 41.71 11.50
C SER A 157 9.31 42.23 12.02
#